data_AF-A0A2U1PAD7-F1
#
_entry.id   AF-A0A2U1PAD7-F1
#
_cell.length_a   1.000
_cell.length_b   1.000
_cell.length_c   1.000
_cell.angle_alpha   90.00
_cell.angle_beta   90.00
_cell.angle_gamma   90.00
#
_symmetry.space_group_name_H-M   'P 1'
#
loop_
_entity.id
_entity.type
_entity.pdbx_description
1 polymer ?
#
loop_
_entity_poly.entity_id
_entity_poly.type
_entity_poly.pdbx_seq_one_letter_code
_entity_poly.pdbx_strand_id
1 'polypeptide(L)'
;MSTSARKRLMRDFKRLQQDPPAGISGAPEDNNIMAWNAVIFGPDDTPWDGGAFKLALTFSEDYPNKAPVVRFVSRMFHPNIYADGNICLDILQNQWSPIYDVAAILTSVQSLLSDPNPNSPANSEAARMFNEMKRDYNRRVREVVEQSWTAD
;
A
#
# COMPACT_ATOMS: atom_id res chain seq x y z
N MET A 1 16.31 -19.81 16.12
CA MET A 1 15.02 -20.56 16.12
C MET A 1 14.00 -19.77 15.32
N SER A 2 13.22 -20.40 14.43
CA SER A 2 12.20 -19.68 13.65
C SER A 2 10.97 -19.38 14.52
N THR A 3 10.66 -18.11 14.71
CA THR A 3 9.47 -17.64 15.46
C THR A 3 8.18 -17.94 14.70
N SER A 4 7.03 -17.86 15.41
CA SER A 4 5.70 -18.03 14.80
C SER A 4 5.47 -17.00 13.69
N ALA A 5 5.82 -15.74 13.94
CA ALA A 5 5.73 -14.65 12.96
C ALA A 5 6.54 -14.94 11.69
N ARG A 6 7.79 -15.39 11.81
CA ARG A 6 8.62 -15.75 10.65
C ARG A 6 8.04 -16.91 9.85
N LYS A 7 7.52 -17.95 10.51
CA LYS A 7 6.84 -19.07 9.84
C LYS A 7 5.59 -18.59 9.09
N ARG A 8 4.82 -17.68 9.69
CA ARG A 8 3.66 -17.05 9.05
C ARG A 8 4.09 -16.28 7.80
N LEU A 9 5.11 -15.43 7.90
CA LEU A 9 5.60 -14.62 6.77
C LEU A 9 6.15 -15.47 5.62
N MET A 10 6.81 -16.59 5.90
CA MET A 10 7.21 -17.54 4.86
C MET A 10 6.00 -18.11 4.09
N ARG A 11 4.90 -18.38 4.79
CA ARG A 11 3.66 -18.87 4.16
C ARG A 11 3.02 -17.78 3.32
N ASP A 12 2.96 -16.55 3.84
CA ASP A 12 2.38 -15.42 3.13
C ASP A 12 3.21 -15.07 1.88
N PHE A 13 4.54 -15.19 1.96
CA PHE A 13 5.44 -15.05 0.81
C PHE A 13 5.20 -16.12 -0.25
N LYS A 14 5.12 -17.39 0.19
CA LYS A 14 4.81 -18.50 -0.72
C LYS A 14 3.46 -18.30 -1.40
N ARG A 15 2.44 -17.83 -0.67
CA ARG A 15 1.12 -17.54 -1.24
C ARG A 15 1.21 -16.43 -2.29
N LEU A 16 1.87 -15.33 -1.98
CA LEU A 16 2.05 -14.21 -2.91
C LEU A 16 2.82 -14.61 -4.18
N GLN A 17 3.79 -15.53 -4.08
CA GLN A 17 4.51 -16.05 -5.25
C GLN A 17 3.68 -17.02 -6.09
N GLN A 18 2.80 -17.82 -5.46
CA GLN A 18 2.01 -18.84 -6.15
C GLN A 18 0.78 -18.26 -6.85
N ASP A 19 0.15 -17.27 -6.23
CA ASP A 19 -1.08 -16.63 -6.71
C ASP A 19 -1.02 -15.12 -6.45
N PRO A 20 -0.17 -14.38 -7.19
CA PRO A 20 -0.03 -12.95 -7.02
C PRO A 20 -1.32 -12.24 -7.49
N PRO A 21 -1.90 -11.33 -6.68
CA PRO A 21 -2.97 -10.46 -7.15
C PRO A 21 -2.53 -9.62 -8.35
N ALA A 22 -3.47 -9.30 -9.23
CA ALA A 22 -3.19 -8.50 -10.43
C ALA A 22 -2.63 -7.12 -10.06
N GLY A 23 -1.53 -6.73 -10.71
CA GLY A 23 -0.90 -5.44 -10.48
C GLY A 23 -0.18 -5.32 -9.12
N ILE A 24 0.12 -6.43 -8.44
CA ILE A 24 0.80 -6.41 -7.15
C ILE A 24 2.02 -7.33 -7.17
N SER A 25 3.13 -6.84 -6.62
CA SER A 25 4.34 -7.61 -6.37
C SER A 25 4.89 -7.30 -4.98
N GLY A 26 5.52 -8.28 -4.33
CA GLY A 26 6.14 -8.06 -3.03
C GLY A 26 7.08 -9.19 -2.63
N ALA A 27 8.13 -8.85 -1.91
CA ALA A 27 9.12 -9.79 -1.41
C ALA A 27 9.78 -9.28 -0.12
N PRO A 28 10.23 -10.18 0.77
CA PRO A 28 11.11 -9.82 1.87
C PRO A 28 12.45 -9.28 1.37
N GLU A 29 13.09 -8.44 2.17
CA GLU A 29 14.49 -8.07 1.98
C GLU A 29 15.40 -9.29 2.19
N ASP A 30 16.53 -9.34 1.44
CA ASP A 30 17.42 -10.50 1.34
C ASP A 30 17.79 -11.14 2.70
N ASN A 31 18.03 -10.31 3.72
CA ASN A 31 18.48 -10.74 5.03
C ASN A 31 17.47 -10.48 6.16
N ASN A 32 16.26 -10.00 5.83
CA ASN A 32 15.29 -9.63 6.84
C ASN A 32 13.85 -9.92 6.40
N ILE A 33 13.34 -11.10 6.76
CA ILE A 33 11.94 -11.47 6.49
C ILE A 33 10.90 -10.55 7.18
N MET A 34 11.32 -9.73 8.16
CA MET A 34 10.43 -8.76 8.83
C MET A 34 10.35 -7.41 8.11
N ALA A 35 11.11 -7.22 7.02
CA ALA A 35 11.04 -6.04 6.18
C ALA A 35 10.80 -6.47 4.73
N TRP A 36 9.81 -5.88 4.09
CA TRP A 36 9.43 -6.22 2.72
C TRP A 36 9.36 -4.99 1.85
N ASN A 37 9.74 -5.18 0.60
CA ASN A 37 9.50 -4.24 -0.48
C ASN A 37 8.34 -4.76 -1.33
N ALA A 38 7.44 -3.86 -1.71
CA ALA A 38 6.32 -4.17 -2.58
C ALA A 38 6.16 -3.10 -3.66
N VAL A 39 5.51 -3.48 -4.75
CA VAL A 39 5.10 -2.59 -5.83
C VAL A 39 3.63 -2.81 -6.10
N ILE A 40 2.87 -1.73 -6.13
CA ILE A 40 1.47 -1.70 -6.57
C ILE A 40 1.42 -0.91 -7.87
N PHE A 41 0.92 -1.54 -8.93
CA PHE A 41 0.56 -0.85 -10.15
C PHE A 41 -0.77 -0.12 -9.95
N GLY A 42 -0.82 1.10 -10.46
CA GLY A 42 -2.03 1.91 -10.44
C GLY A 42 -3.18 1.20 -11.15
N PRO A 43 -4.37 1.12 -10.55
CA PRO A 43 -5.50 0.42 -11.16
C PRO A 43 -5.93 1.01 -12.50
N ASP A 44 -6.29 0.12 -13.43
CA ASP A 44 -6.85 0.48 -14.74
C ASP A 44 -8.08 1.38 -14.58
N ASP A 45 -8.35 2.21 -15.59
CA ASP A 45 -9.48 3.15 -15.63
C ASP A 45 -9.53 4.17 -14.48
N THR A 46 -8.41 4.35 -13.75
CA THR A 46 -8.25 5.40 -12.74
C THR A 46 -7.19 6.43 -13.14
N PRO A 47 -7.11 7.60 -12.48
CA PRO A 47 -6.01 8.53 -12.69
C PRO A 47 -4.63 7.94 -12.35
N TRP A 48 -4.59 6.84 -11.59
CA TRP A 48 -3.37 6.15 -11.18
C TRP A 48 -2.81 5.20 -12.24
N ASP A 49 -3.62 4.85 -13.26
CA ASP A 49 -3.26 3.93 -14.35
C ASP A 49 -1.89 4.28 -14.97
N GLY A 50 -1.07 3.26 -15.19
CA GLY A 50 0.30 3.35 -15.68
C GLY A 50 1.34 3.66 -14.61
N GLY A 51 0.94 3.93 -13.36
CA GLY A 51 1.86 4.17 -12.25
C GLY A 51 2.42 2.88 -11.64
N ALA A 52 3.63 2.96 -11.09
CA ALA A 52 4.29 1.86 -10.36
C ALA A 52 4.78 2.37 -8.99
N PHE A 53 4.02 2.11 -7.94
CA PHE A 53 4.25 2.70 -6.62
C PHE A 53 4.96 1.72 -5.70
N LYS A 54 6.13 2.12 -5.19
CA LYS A 54 6.94 1.34 -4.25
C LYS A 54 6.39 1.52 -2.82
N LEU A 55 6.32 0.42 -2.08
CA LEU A 55 5.91 0.39 -0.67
C LEU A 55 6.94 -0.38 0.17
N ALA A 56 7.00 0.00 1.44
CA ALA A 56 7.74 -0.73 2.46
C ALA A 56 6.77 -1.26 3.53
N LEU A 57 6.92 -2.52 3.90
CA LEU A 57 6.18 -3.15 4.98
C LEU A 57 7.15 -3.60 6.07
N THR A 58 6.84 -3.22 7.31
CA THR A 58 7.63 -3.60 8.49
C THR A 58 6.76 -4.40 9.45
N PHE A 59 7.20 -5.62 9.73
CA PHE A 59 6.54 -6.57 10.61
C PHE A 59 7.22 -6.61 11.99
N SER A 60 6.45 -6.89 13.04
CA SER A 60 6.99 -7.23 14.37
C SER A 60 6.86 -8.73 14.64
N GLU A 61 7.51 -9.21 15.71
CA GLU A 61 7.37 -10.60 16.16
C GLU A 61 5.95 -10.93 16.67
N ASP A 62 5.07 -9.93 16.82
CA ASP A 62 3.66 -10.12 17.16
C ASP A 62 2.78 -10.42 15.94
N TYR A 63 3.33 -10.37 14.72
CA TYR A 63 2.58 -10.73 13.51
C TYR A 63 2.15 -12.21 13.55
N PRO A 64 0.88 -12.55 13.24
CA PRO A 64 -0.18 -11.72 12.66
C PRO A 64 -1.16 -11.11 13.68
N ASN A 65 -0.90 -11.19 14.98
CA ASN A 65 -1.79 -10.60 16.00
C ASN A 65 -1.77 -9.07 15.95
N LYS A 66 -0.64 -8.48 15.56
CA LYS A 66 -0.50 -7.05 15.26
C LYS A 66 -0.30 -6.82 13.77
N ALA A 67 -0.94 -5.79 13.23
CA ALA A 67 -0.77 -5.38 11.83
C ALA A 67 0.68 -4.94 11.57
N PRO A 68 1.21 -5.14 10.34
CA PRO A 68 2.45 -4.50 9.94
C PRO A 68 2.26 -2.99 9.76
N VAL A 69 3.36 -2.26 9.85
CA VAL A 69 3.40 -0.87 9.38
C VAL A 69 3.60 -0.90 7.87
N VAL A 70 2.72 -0.22 7.13
CA VAL A 70 2.79 -0.13 5.66
C VAL A 70 2.84 1.34 5.26
N ARG A 71 3.80 1.68 4.40
CA ARG A 71 3.94 3.03 3.86
C ARG A 71 4.36 3.00 2.40
N PHE A 72 3.94 4.01 1.66
CA PHE A 72 4.53 4.32 0.36
C PHE A 72 5.96 4.84 0.53
N VAL A 73 6.85 4.35 -0.33
CA VAL A 73 8.18 4.92 -0.55
C VAL A 73 8.12 5.94 -1.68
N SER A 74 7.32 5.65 -2.72
CA SER A 74 6.97 6.63 -3.74
C SER A 74 6.27 7.84 -3.13
N ARG A 75 6.50 9.03 -3.72
CA ARG A 75 5.73 10.22 -3.35
C ARG A 75 4.28 10.02 -3.77
N MET A 76 3.34 10.38 -2.89
CA MET A 76 1.91 10.19 -3.13
C MET A 76 1.14 11.48 -2.95
N PHE A 77 0.10 11.65 -3.76
CA PHE A 77 -0.92 12.68 -3.59
C PHE A 77 -2.29 12.02 -3.55
N HIS A 78 -2.74 11.63 -2.35
CA HIS A 78 -3.96 10.85 -2.17
C HIS A 78 -4.67 11.23 -0.85
N PRO A 79 -6.01 11.28 -0.80
CA PRO A 79 -6.75 11.67 0.41
C PRO A 79 -6.37 10.90 1.68
N ASN A 80 -6.08 9.61 1.57
CA ASN A 80 -5.77 8.72 2.70
C ASN A 80 -4.27 8.38 2.88
N ILE A 81 -3.36 9.09 2.20
CA ILE A 81 -1.92 8.89 2.35
C ILE A 81 -1.28 10.18 2.89
N TYR A 82 -0.52 10.05 3.98
CA TYR A 82 0.23 11.16 4.59
C TYR A 82 1.44 11.54 3.73
N ALA A 83 1.99 12.74 3.97
CA ALA A 83 3.16 13.24 3.24
C ALA A 83 4.43 12.37 3.42
N ASP A 84 4.52 11.62 4.52
CA ASP A 84 5.59 10.66 4.79
C ASP A 84 5.33 9.25 4.22
N GLY A 85 4.21 9.08 3.49
CA GLY A 85 3.80 7.83 2.87
C GLY A 85 2.99 6.90 3.77
N ASN A 86 2.79 7.22 5.05
CA ASN A 86 1.94 6.42 5.92
C ASN A 86 0.50 6.39 5.40
N ILE A 87 -0.18 5.26 5.62
CA ILE A 87 -1.51 5.00 5.06
C ILE A 87 -2.55 5.04 6.18
N CYS A 88 -3.59 5.84 5.99
CA CYS A 88 -4.78 5.81 6.83
C CYS A 88 -5.78 4.79 6.25
N LEU A 89 -5.66 3.54 6.68
CA LEU A 89 -6.54 2.43 6.31
C LEU A 89 -6.94 1.66 7.56
N ASP A 90 -8.24 1.45 7.75
CA ASP A 90 -8.84 0.88 8.96
C ASP A 90 -8.36 -0.56 9.25
N ILE A 91 -8.19 -1.38 8.21
CA ILE A 91 -7.66 -2.74 8.37
C ILE A 91 -6.22 -2.75 8.90
N LEU A 92 -5.45 -1.67 8.72
CA LEU A 92 -4.11 -1.54 9.30
C LEU A 92 -4.13 -0.94 10.72
N GLN A 93 -5.32 -0.63 11.24
CA GLN A 93 -5.54 0.03 12.52
C GLN A 93 -6.52 -0.79 13.37
N ASN A 94 -7.71 -0.25 13.62
CA ASN A 94 -8.70 -0.80 14.54
C ASN A 94 -9.52 -1.96 13.94
N GLN A 95 -9.49 -2.18 12.63
CA GLN A 95 -10.14 -3.32 11.97
C GLN A 95 -9.16 -4.41 11.55
N TRP A 96 -7.92 -4.38 12.06
CA TRP A 96 -6.96 -5.45 11.83
C TRP A 96 -7.47 -6.80 12.34
N SER A 97 -7.28 -7.84 11.52
CA SER A 97 -7.56 -9.22 11.88
C SER A 97 -6.39 -10.12 11.44
N PRO A 98 -5.96 -11.08 12.28
CA PRO A 98 -4.87 -12.01 11.94
C PRO A 98 -5.13 -12.91 10.71
N ILE A 99 -6.36 -12.88 10.17
CA ILE A 99 -6.73 -13.54 8.92
C ILE A 99 -6.09 -12.89 7.70
N TYR A 100 -5.82 -11.57 7.74
CA TYR A 100 -5.20 -10.86 6.63
C TYR A 100 -3.75 -11.30 6.47
N ASP A 101 -3.38 -11.60 5.23
CA ASP A 101 -2.01 -11.85 4.81
C ASP A 101 -1.48 -10.68 3.96
N VAL A 102 -0.22 -10.78 3.54
CA VAL A 102 0.44 -9.75 2.74
C VAL A 102 -0.31 -9.45 1.44
N ALA A 103 -0.85 -10.48 0.77
CA ALA A 103 -1.62 -10.30 -0.46
C ALA A 103 -2.89 -9.48 -0.19
N ALA A 104 -3.68 -9.83 0.84
CA ALA A 104 -4.88 -9.10 1.21
C ALA A 104 -4.58 -7.63 1.57
N ILE A 105 -3.51 -7.38 2.32
CA ILE A 105 -3.07 -6.02 2.68
C ILE A 105 -2.79 -5.20 1.42
N LEU A 106 -1.95 -5.71 0.52
CA LEU A 106 -1.57 -4.98 -0.69
C LEU A 106 -2.77 -4.76 -1.62
N THR A 107 -3.67 -5.74 -1.74
CA THR A 107 -4.92 -5.58 -2.50
C THR A 107 -5.79 -4.47 -1.92
N SER A 108 -5.94 -4.40 -0.59
CA SER A 108 -6.71 -3.32 0.03
C SER A 108 -6.06 -1.95 -0.17
N VAL A 109 -4.73 -1.87 -0.18
CA VAL A 109 -4.02 -0.62 -0.50
C VAL A 109 -4.20 -0.23 -1.98
N GLN A 110 -4.17 -1.19 -2.90
CA GLN A 110 -4.45 -0.93 -4.32
C GLN A 110 -5.89 -0.44 -4.53
N SER A 111 -6.88 -1.08 -3.89
CA SER A 111 -8.29 -0.66 -3.95
C SER A 111 -8.49 0.75 -3.38
N LEU A 112 -7.72 1.13 -2.35
CA LEU A 112 -7.78 2.47 -1.76
C LEU A 112 -7.41 3.56 -2.77
N LEU A 113 -6.54 3.28 -3.76
CA LEU A 113 -6.21 4.24 -4.82
C LEU A 113 -7.42 4.55 -5.71
N SER A 114 -8.27 3.56 -5.96
CA SER A 114 -9.49 3.70 -6.77
C SER A 114 -10.65 4.33 -5.99
N ASP A 115 -10.81 3.94 -4.73
CA ASP A 115 -11.92 4.36 -3.87
C ASP A 115 -11.40 4.99 -2.56
N PRO A 116 -10.96 6.26 -2.60
CA PRO A 116 -10.51 6.97 -1.41
C PRO A 116 -11.67 7.16 -0.42
N ASN A 117 -11.36 7.19 0.88
CA ASN A 117 -12.30 7.55 1.93
C ASN A 117 -12.14 9.05 2.32
N PRO A 118 -12.97 9.97 1.78
CA PRO A 118 -12.84 11.39 2.05
C PRO A 118 -13.30 11.81 3.46
N ASN A 119 -13.96 10.93 4.22
CA ASN A 119 -14.52 11.27 5.54
C ASN A 119 -13.45 11.35 6.65
N SER A 120 -12.26 10.81 6.42
CA SER A 120 -11.15 10.86 7.37
C SER A 120 -9.83 11.01 6.61
N PRO A 121 -9.58 12.21 6.03
CA PRO A 121 -8.45 12.39 5.15
C PRO A 121 -7.14 12.55 5.93
N ALA A 122 -6.13 11.78 5.53
CA ALA A 122 -4.74 11.99 5.92
C ALA A 122 -4.13 13.23 5.24
N ASN A 123 -4.61 13.53 4.03
CA ASN A 123 -4.24 14.71 3.25
C ASN A 123 -5.48 15.53 2.90
N SER A 124 -5.73 16.59 3.69
CA SER A 124 -6.89 17.45 3.52
C SER A 124 -6.91 18.18 2.18
N GLU A 125 -5.74 18.51 1.62
CA GLU A 125 -5.64 19.14 0.29
C GLU A 125 -6.12 18.18 -0.80
N ALA A 126 -5.58 16.95 -0.81
CA ALA A 126 -5.98 15.92 -1.76
C ALA A 126 -7.48 15.60 -1.65
N ALA A 127 -8.01 15.50 -0.44
CA ALA A 127 -9.44 15.26 -0.22
C ALA A 127 -10.33 16.39 -0.74
N ARG A 128 -9.96 17.66 -0.48
CA ARG A 128 -10.66 18.83 -1.02
C ARG A 128 -10.62 18.84 -2.55
N MET A 129 -9.45 18.63 -3.15
CA MET A 129 -9.30 18.56 -4.60
C MET A 129 -10.12 17.43 -5.21
N PHE A 130 -10.14 16.25 -4.58
CA PHE A 130 -10.92 15.10 -5.03
C PHE A 130 -12.43 15.40 -5.08
N ASN A 131 -12.96 16.07 -4.05
CA ASN A 131 -14.38 16.38 -3.93
C ASN A 131 -14.81 17.58 -4.79
N GLU A 132 -14.02 18.64 -4.84
CA GLU A 132 -14.41 19.93 -5.43
C GLU A 132 -13.80 20.20 -6.81
N MET A 133 -12.63 19.63 -7.10
CA MET A 133 -11.77 20.02 -8.23
C MET A 133 -11.20 18.80 -8.95
N LYS A 134 -12.07 17.85 -9.32
CA LYS A 134 -11.69 16.53 -9.85
C LYS A 134 -10.71 16.59 -11.03
N ARG A 135 -10.82 17.59 -11.91
CA ARG A 135 -9.90 17.78 -13.04
C ARG A 135 -8.47 18.12 -12.56
N ASP A 136 -8.34 19.03 -11.62
CA ASP A 136 -7.03 19.41 -11.07
C ASP A 136 -6.44 18.29 -10.20
N TYR A 137 -7.29 17.57 -9.45
CA TYR A 137 -6.89 16.37 -8.73
C TYR A 137 -6.28 15.34 -9.69
N ASN A 138 -7.00 15.01 -10.76
CA ASN A 138 -6.54 14.03 -11.75
C ASN A 138 -5.22 14.48 -12.40
N ARG A 139 -5.04 15.77 -12.71
CA ARG A 139 -3.77 16.29 -13.24
C ARG A 139 -2.62 16.02 -12.25
N ARG A 140 -2.79 16.34 -10.97
CA ARG A 140 -1.76 16.14 -9.95
C ARG A 140 -1.47 14.66 -9.69
N VAL A 141 -2.47 13.79 -9.76
CA VAL A 141 -2.25 12.33 -9.71
C VAL A 141 -1.45 11.85 -10.93
N ARG A 142 -1.71 12.38 -12.14
CA ARG A 142 -0.92 12.04 -13.33
C ARG A 142 0.55 12.46 -13.21
N GLU A 143 0.83 13.61 -12.60
CA GLU A 143 2.21 14.01 -12.28
C GLU A 143 2.88 13.01 -11.31
N VAL A 144 2.14 12.48 -10.34
CA VAL A 144 2.63 11.44 -9.42
C VAL A 144 2.89 10.11 -10.14
N VAL A 145 2.02 9.73 -11.09
CA VAL A 145 2.22 8.56 -11.96
C VAL A 145 3.52 8.69 -12.74
N GLU A 146 3.75 9.82 -13.40
CA GLU A 146 4.98 10.05 -14.17
C GLU A 146 6.24 9.98 -13.28
N GLN A 147 6.19 10.58 -12.08
CA GLN A 147 7.29 10.53 -11.12
C GLN A 147 7.60 9.11 -10.63
N SER A 148 6.61 8.22 -10.63
CA SER A 148 6.79 6.83 -10.21
C SER A 148 7.72 6.04 -11.13
N TRP A 149 7.90 6.47 -12.39
CA TRP A 149 8.76 5.81 -13.37
C TRP A 149 10.24 6.09 -13.18
N THR A 150 10.57 7.22 -12.54
CA THR A 150 11.95 7.71 -12.39
C THR A 150 12.49 7.58 -10.97
N ALA A 151 11.67 7.11 -10.04
CA ALA A 151 12.07 6.95 -8.64
C ALA A 151 12.87 5.65 -8.50
N ASP A 152 14.20 5.74 -8.59
CA ASP A 152 15.14 4.66 -8.26
C ASP A 152 15.25 4.44 -6.74
#